data_AF-A0A3B9ZVS6-F1
#
_entry.id   AF-A0A3B9ZVS6-F1
#
_cell.length_a   1.000
_cell.length_b   1.000
_cell.length_c   1.000
_cell.angle_alpha   90.00
_cell.angle_beta   90.00
_cell.angle_gamma   90.00
#
_symmetry.space_group_name_H-M   'P 1'
#
loop_
_entity.id
_entity.type
_entity.pdbx_description
1 polymer ?
#
loop_
_entity_poly.entity_id
_entity_poly.type
_entity_poly.pdbx_seq_one_letter_code
_entity_poly.pdbx_strand_id
1 'polypeptide(L)'
;MEFVVSGGNIQLSGNSIEVHVTGIPAAPEGAENYTLSLRFTNLSDTEDQWTLSLPGPFAGNEAWMSFDPALGSYNMSIEAGLSYNDSLNDMHLEESWDVSHEIQISGSGGEDFGSGPIPGGNVQLSGNPIQVTLSTTQLQMNGKDNYRLALQVECDSLMGSPFVEEIPPNSVTKESKFNISGLVNQPIDVEFQNPPLDKIVPHPALARVVTLTTGEVYNDANGIRQESWAGELSGVQIKVINGKLRPYELGQLNDLQMTFNEAYIKAGKFLTHLPNNQKVSPIQVVKLWFMGRWPSLHAAKLNFVAENSSNFGDYIYTEDFIIMPDAGLIEFNITPALMGFNNPATMPAETVVTAYTFWLSDADGDISERRRFVVYNKYYESPFFFYYRNPFSCVESIWLTGEFSEGLTTESETAYLPVPQGSGSMVASQITISSTGQRKFEINTGFKTRDELWAMRDFLESKERWLWDPDRTPGNWWGLIPVVIESGEYVMKDSMKGNQEMDLKVVEAYF
;
A
#
# COMPACT_ATOMS: atom_id res chain seq x y z
N MET A 1 -16.94 -24.52 -38.06
CA MET A 1 -15.91 -23.46 -38.17
C MET A 1 -15.99 -22.75 -36.84
N GLU A 2 -14.98 -22.93 -36.00
CA GLU A 2 -14.94 -22.38 -34.64
C GLU A 2 -14.36 -20.97 -34.75
N PHE A 3 -15.09 -19.95 -34.28
CA PHE A 3 -14.67 -18.55 -34.40
C PHE A 3 -14.37 -18.00 -33.01
N VAL A 4 -13.13 -17.57 -32.81
CA VAL A 4 -12.67 -16.92 -31.58
C VAL A 4 -12.61 -15.43 -31.85
N VAL A 5 -13.47 -14.65 -31.20
CA VAL A 5 -13.32 -13.19 -31.13
C VAL A 5 -12.45 -12.90 -29.91
N SER A 6 -11.16 -12.62 -30.15
CA SER A 6 -10.23 -12.22 -29.09
C SER A 6 -10.00 -10.71 -29.13
N GLY A 7 -10.42 -10.00 -28.09
CA GLY A 7 -9.93 -8.65 -27.78
C GLY A 7 -10.61 -7.50 -28.54
N GLY A 8 -11.46 -6.77 -27.83
CA GLY A 8 -11.68 -5.35 -28.08
C GLY A 8 -10.92 -4.54 -27.02
N ASN A 9 -10.12 -3.57 -27.43
CA ASN A 9 -9.56 -2.58 -26.51
C ASN A 9 -10.58 -1.44 -26.34
N ILE A 10 -10.95 -1.15 -25.10
CA ILE A 10 -11.74 0.03 -24.75
C ILE A 10 -10.75 1.07 -24.21
N GLN A 11 -10.52 2.14 -24.95
CA GLN A 11 -9.79 3.30 -24.44
C GLN A 11 -10.79 4.39 -24.09
N LEU A 12 -10.76 4.83 -22.82
CA LEU A 12 -11.46 6.02 -22.38
C LEU A 12 -10.58 7.23 -22.69
N SER A 13 -10.97 8.01 -23.69
CA SER A 13 -10.31 9.25 -24.11
C SER A 13 -11.31 10.40 -24.00
N GLY A 14 -11.25 11.15 -22.89
CA GLY A 14 -12.15 12.29 -22.65
C GLY A 14 -13.59 11.88 -22.36
N ASN A 15 -14.57 12.60 -22.92
CA ASN A 15 -16.01 12.34 -22.74
C ASN A 15 -16.55 11.26 -23.69
N SER A 16 -15.74 10.75 -24.61
CA SER A 16 -16.16 9.74 -25.59
C SER A 16 -15.62 8.35 -25.25
N ILE A 17 -16.43 7.33 -25.50
CA ILE A 17 -16.01 5.92 -25.46
C ILE A 17 -15.66 5.52 -26.89
N GLU A 18 -14.42 5.07 -27.09
CA GLU A 18 -13.98 4.46 -28.35
C GLU A 18 -13.97 2.94 -28.21
N VAL A 19 -14.67 2.27 -29.12
CA VAL A 19 -14.74 0.80 -29.21
C VAL A 19 -14.01 0.38 -30.48
N HIS A 20 -12.93 -0.38 -30.29
CA HIS A 20 -12.19 -1.01 -31.37
C HIS A 20 -12.54 -2.50 -31.46
N VAL A 21 -13.20 -2.89 -32.55
CA VAL A 21 -13.55 -4.29 -32.81
C VAL A 21 -12.57 -4.86 -33.83
N THR A 22 -11.85 -5.91 -33.44
CA THR A 22 -10.91 -6.63 -34.31
C THR A 22 -11.39 -8.05 -34.59
N GLY A 23 -10.92 -8.63 -35.70
CA GLY A 23 -11.24 -10.01 -36.07
C GLY A 23 -12.60 -10.19 -36.76
N ILE A 24 -13.13 -9.12 -37.38
CA ILE A 24 -14.38 -9.21 -38.16
C ILE A 24 -14.13 -10.11 -39.38
N PRO A 25 -14.86 -11.24 -39.53
CA PRO A 25 -14.65 -12.13 -40.65
C PRO A 25 -15.07 -11.48 -41.96
N ALA A 26 -14.35 -11.80 -43.05
CA ALA A 26 -14.71 -11.31 -44.38
C ALA A 26 -16.14 -11.73 -44.74
N ALA A 27 -16.89 -10.80 -45.34
CA ALA A 27 -18.25 -11.08 -45.80
C ALA A 27 -18.23 -12.27 -46.78
N PRO A 28 -19.19 -13.22 -46.67
CA PRO A 28 -19.32 -14.30 -47.64
C PRO A 28 -19.48 -13.75 -49.06
N GLU A 29 -18.89 -14.44 -50.04
CA GLU A 29 -18.97 -14.04 -51.45
C GLU A 29 -20.44 -14.02 -51.89
N GLY A 30 -20.92 -12.85 -52.33
CA GLY A 30 -22.31 -12.62 -52.71
C GLY A 30 -23.16 -11.89 -51.67
N ALA A 31 -22.63 -11.58 -50.48
CA ALA A 31 -23.40 -10.87 -49.45
C ALA A 31 -23.70 -9.40 -49.81
N GLU A 32 -24.95 -9.08 -50.14
CA GLU A 32 -25.41 -7.72 -50.43
C GLU A 32 -25.47 -6.78 -49.20
N ASN A 33 -25.71 -7.31 -48.00
CA ASN A 33 -25.78 -6.53 -46.75
C ASN A 33 -25.12 -7.29 -45.59
N TYR A 34 -24.18 -6.65 -44.89
CA TYR A 34 -23.47 -7.21 -43.73
C TYR A 34 -23.65 -6.26 -42.54
N THR A 35 -24.35 -6.67 -41.49
CA THR A 35 -24.64 -5.80 -40.34
C THR A 35 -23.94 -6.33 -39.10
N LEU A 36 -23.18 -5.47 -38.42
CA LEU A 36 -22.65 -5.73 -37.08
C LEU A 36 -23.47 -4.90 -36.09
N SER A 37 -24.30 -5.56 -35.29
CA SER A 37 -25.01 -4.90 -34.19
C SER A 37 -24.14 -4.87 -32.94
N LEU A 38 -24.21 -3.78 -32.16
CA LEU A 38 -23.60 -3.67 -30.84
C LEU A 38 -24.70 -3.18 -29.89
N ARG A 39 -24.98 -3.89 -28.79
CA ARG A 39 -26.03 -3.49 -27.84
C ARG A 39 -25.40 -2.84 -26.60
N PHE A 40 -26.00 -1.75 -26.15
CA PHE A 40 -25.63 -1.07 -24.90
C PHE A 40 -26.83 -1.07 -23.96
N THR A 41 -26.65 -1.43 -22.70
CA THR A 41 -27.76 -1.46 -21.73
C THR A 41 -27.43 -0.57 -20.54
N ASN A 42 -28.20 0.50 -20.37
CA ASN A 42 -28.06 1.37 -19.20
C ASN A 42 -28.59 0.64 -17.95
N LEU A 43 -27.90 0.80 -16.80
CA LEU A 43 -28.30 0.22 -15.51
C LEU A 43 -29.66 0.74 -15.00
N SER A 44 -30.24 1.77 -15.62
CA SER A 44 -31.56 2.32 -15.28
C SER A 44 -32.76 1.64 -15.97
N ASP A 45 -32.61 0.42 -16.52
CA ASP A 45 -33.66 -0.35 -17.21
C ASP A 45 -34.29 0.35 -18.44
N THR A 46 -33.61 1.35 -18.99
CA THR A 46 -33.94 1.91 -20.31
C THR A 46 -33.00 1.30 -21.34
N GLU A 47 -33.51 0.39 -22.17
CA GLU A 47 -32.78 -0.15 -23.33
C GLU A 47 -32.60 0.96 -24.37
N ASP A 48 -31.40 1.52 -24.45
CA ASP A 48 -30.98 2.32 -25.60
C ASP A 48 -30.23 1.39 -26.56
N GLN A 49 -30.92 0.85 -27.57
CA GLN A 49 -30.29 0.07 -28.63
C GLN A 49 -29.67 0.97 -29.69
N TRP A 50 -28.39 0.75 -29.97
CA TRP A 50 -27.66 1.49 -31.01
C TRP A 50 -27.16 0.52 -32.09
N THR A 51 -27.84 0.47 -33.23
CA THR A 51 -27.42 -0.40 -34.34
C THR A 51 -26.51 0.36 -35.30
N LEU A 52 -25.27 -0.10 -35.47
CA LEU A 52 -24.38 0.40 -36.52
C LEU A 52 -24.52 -0.48 -37.77
N SER A 53 -25.31 -0.03 -38.74
CA SER A 53 -25.38 -0.69 -40.05
C SER A 53 -24.24 -0.19 -40.94
N LEU A 54 -23.30 -1.08 -41.27
CA LEU A 54 -22.21 -0.74 -42.17
C LEU A 54 -22.55 -1.20 -43.60
N PRO A 55 -22.58 -0.31 -44.61
CA PRO A 55 -22.94 -0.70 -45.97
C PRO A 55 -21.77 -1.33 -46.73
N GLY A 56 -21.98 -2.55 -47.23
CA GLY A 56 -21.13 -3.20 -48.25
C GLY A 56 -20.04 -4.13 -47.73
N PRO A 57 -19.35 -4.86 -48.64
CA PRO A 57 -18.35 -5.85 -48.27
C PRO A 57 -17.10 -5.17 -47.68
N PHE A 58 -16.83 -5.42 -46.40
CA PHE A 58 -15.63 -4.95 -45.71
C PHE A 58 -14.40 -5.69 -46.21
N ALA A 59 -13.43 -4.94 -46.73
CA ALA A 59 -12.07 -5.39 -46.94
C ALA A 59 -11.19 -4.89 -45.79
N GLY A 60 -11.45 -5.37 -44.57
CA GLY A 60 -10.66 -5.00 -43.39
C GLY A 60 -11.16 -5.70 -42.12
N ASN A 61 -10.23 -6.21 -41.31
CA ASN A 61 -10.50 -6.99 -40.09
C ASN A 61 -10.86 -6.12 -38.87
N GLU A 62 -11.09 -4.82 -39.06
CA GLU A 62 -11.16 -3.85 -37.96
C GLU A 62 -12.28 -2.81 -38.21
N ALA A 63 -12.99 -2.45 -37.14
CA ALA A 63 -13.94 -1.34 -37.13
C ALA A 63 -13.77 -0.49 -35.87
N TRP A 64 -13.92 0.83 -36.04
CA TRP A 64 -13.85 1.82 -34.96
C TRP A 64 -15.21 2.50 -34.79
N MET A 65 -15.65 2.63 -33.55
CA MET A 65 -16.84 3.39 -33.20
C MET A 65 -16.52 4.31 -32.03
N SER A 66 -17.03 5.54 -32.08
CA SER A 66 -16.94 6.52 -31.00
C SER A 66 -18.33 7.03 -30.66
N PHE A 67 -18.67 7.08 -29.36
CA PHE A 67 -19.92 7.67 -28.89
C PHE A 67 -19.72 8.46 -27.61
N ASP A 68 -20.61 9.44 -27.40
CA ASP A 68 -20.60 10.37 -26.26
C ASP A 68 -21.83 10.07 -25.38
N PRO A 69 -21.71 9.18 -24.38
CA PRO A 69 -22.85 8.82 -23.56
C PRO A 69 -23.22 9.95 -22.60
N ALA A 70 -24.51 10.11 -22.30
CA ALA A 70 -24.93 10.94 -21.18
C ALA A 70 -24.30 10.44 -19.87
N LEU A 71 -24.06 11.33 -18.91
CA LEU A 71 -23.46 10.99 -17.60
C LEU A 71 -24.24 9.85 -16.92
N GLY A 72 -23.63 8.68 -16.74
CA GLY A 72 -24.25 7.50 -16.13
C GLY A 72 -23.33 6.27 -16.11
N SER A 73 -23.76 5.23 -15.40
CA SER A 73 -23.10 3.91 -15.37
C SER A 73 -23.79 2.96 -16.34
N TYR A 74 -23.02 2.27 -17.18
CA TYR A 74 -23.55 1.41 -18.24
C TYR A 74 -23.04 -0.02 -18.09
N ASN A 75 -23.91 -0.99 -18.34
CA ASN A 75 -23.50 -2.37 -18.61
C ASN A 75 -23.36 -2.53 -20.12
N MET A 76 -22.21 -3.04 -20.57
CA MET A 76 -21.97 -3.27 -21.98
C MET A 76 -22.01 -4.78 -22.26
N SER A 77 -22.93 -5.20 -23.10
CA SER A 77 -23.01 -6.57 -23.62
C SER A 77 -22.86 -6.52 -25.15
N ILE A 78 -21.72 -6.99 -25.66
CA ILE A 78 -21.46 -7.01 -27.10
C ILE A 78 -22.16 -8.22 -27.71
N GLU A 79 -23.38 -8.03 -28.23
CA GLU A 79 -24.05 -9.04 -29.06
C GLU A 79 -23.71 -8.80 -30.53
N ALA A 80 -22.71 -9.52 -31.04
CA ALA A 80 -22.42 -9.54 -32.47
C ALA A 80 -23.34 -10.57 -33.16
N GLY A 81 -24.40 -10.10 -33.80
CA GLY A 81 -25.26 -10.92 -34.65
C GLY A 81 -24.89 -10.75 -36.13
N LEU A 82 -24.84 -11.84 -36.88
CA LEU A 82 -24.72 -11.82 -38.34
C LEU A 82 -26.11 -12.01 -38.94
N SER A 83 -26.57 -11.03 -39.74
CA SER A 83 -27.72 -11.23 -40.62
C SER A 83 -27.32 -10.99 -42.06
N TYR A 84 -27.68 -11.92 -42.94
CA TYR A 84 -27.53 -11.79 -44.38
C TYR A 84 -28.85 -12.16 -45.05
N ASN A 85 -29.24 -11.39 -46.07
CA ASN A 85 -30.42 -11.64 -46.89
C ASN A 85 -29.96 -12.21 -48.24
N ASP A 86 -30.04 -13.53 -48.41
CA ASP A 86 -29.84 -14.16 -49.71
C ASP A 86 -31.12 -14.02 -50.52
N SER A 87 -31.08 -13.28 -51.63
CA SER A 87 -32.24 -13.06 -52.52
C SER A 87 -32.82 -14.36 -53.12
N LEU A 88 -32.15 -15.51 -52.90
CA LEU A 88 -32.52 -16.82 -53.43
C LEU A 88 -33.06 -17.83 -52.39
N ASN A 89 -32.93 -17.61 -51.08
CA ASN A 89 -33.48 -18.49 -50.05
C ASN A 89 -33.79 -17.71 -48.75
N ASP A 90 -35.07 -17.71 -48.37
CA ASP A 90 -35.66 -17.04 -47.22
C ASP A 90 -35.27 -17.75 -45.89
N MET A 91 -33.98 -17.78 -45.55
CA MET A 91 -33.45 -18.43 -44.35
C MET A 91 -32.76 -17.40 -43.44
N HIS A 92 -33.46 -16.99 -42.38
CA HIS A 92 -32.88 -16.22 -41.29
C HIS A 92 -32.11 -17.17 -40.35
N LEU A 93 -30.78 -17.03 -40.31
CA LEU A 93 -29.92 -17.61 -39.27
C LEU A 93 -29.54 -16.50 -38.30
N GLU A 94 -29.83 -16.70 -37.02
CA GLU A 94 -29.49 -15.77 -35.93
C GLU A 94 -28.61 -16.57 -34.94
N GLU A 95 -27.33 -16.22 -34.85
CA GLU A 95 -26.40 -16.77 -33.85
C GLU A 95 -26.03 -15.67 -32.87
N SER A 96 -26.29 -15.90 -31.58
CA SER A 96 -25.92 -15.00 -30.47
C SER A 96 -24.79 -15.63 -29.64
N TRP A 97 -23.81 -14.83 -29.23
CA TRP A 97 -22.66 -15.27 -28.42
C TRP A 97 -22.54 -14.38 -27.19
N ASP A 98 -22.34 -14.99 -26.01
CA ASP A 98 -22.28 -14.27 -24.73
C ASP A 98 -20.97 -14.63 -24.01
N VAL A 99 -20.11 -13.64 -23.78
CA VAL A 99 -18.84 -13.79 -23.05
C VAL A 99 -18.83 -12.76 -21.93
N SER A 100 -19.07 -13.21 -20.70
CA SER A 100 -18.89 -12.41 -19.49
C SER A 100 -17.99 -13.17 -18.50
N HIS A 101 -16.88 -12.56 -18.12
CA HIS A 101 -16.13 -12.92 -16.93
C HIS A 101 -16.09 -11.69 -16.04
N GLU A 102 -16.65 -11.81 -14.83
CA GLU A 102 -16.65 -10.74 -13.85
C GLU A 102 -15.77 -11.16 -12.67
N ILE A 103 -14.88 -10.29 -12.24
CA ILE A 103 -14.02 -10.50 -11.07
C ILE A 103 -14.45 -9.49 -10.02
N GLN A 104 -15.07 -9.96 -8.94
CA GLN A 104 -15.33 -9.16 -7.74
C GLN A 104 -14.18 -9.36 -6.75
N ILE A 105 -13.97 -8.52 -5.74
CA ILE A 105 -12.89 -8.69 -4.73
C ILE A 105 -13.41 -8.07 -3.43
N SER A 106 -13.99 -8.81 -2.48
CA SER A 106 -14.55 -8.20 -1.26
C SER A 106 -13.53 -7.89 -0.15
N GLY A 107 -13.81 -6.92 0.71
CA GLY A 107 -13.19 -6.78 2.03
C GLY A 107 -14.31 -6.75 3.05
N SER A 108 -14.62 -7.86 3.71
CA SER A 108 -15.89 -7.97 4.42
C SER A 108 -15.92 -7.19 5.74
N GLY A 109 -16.90 -6.29 5.84
CA GLY A 109 -17.71 -6.05 7.02
C GLY A 109 -19.18 -5.87 6.63
N GLY A 110 -19.91 -6.98 6.42
CA GLY A 110 -21.40 -7.05 6.44
C GLY A 110 -22.20 -6.44 5.27
N GLU A 111 -22.91 -7.33 4.53
CA GLU A 111 -24.11 -7.20 3.68
C GLU A 111 -24.14 -6.32 2.38
N ASP A 112 -24.53 -6.99 1.26
CA ASP A 112 -25.07 -6.55 -0.06
C ASP A 112 -24.26 -5.61 -0.99
N PHE A 113 -24.28 -5.66 -2.33
CA PHE A 113 -24.53 -6.58 -3.46
C PHE A 113 -24.00 -5.85 -4.72
N GLY A 114 -23.55 -6.56 -5.76
CA GLY A 114 -23.46 -6.02 -7.13
C GLY A 114 -22.05 -5.69 -7.65
N SER A 115 -21.88 -5.94 -8.94
CA SER A 115 -20.68 -5.74 -9.77
C SER A 115 -20.09 -4.34 -9.60
N GLY A 116 -18.98 -4.23 -8.88
CA GLY A 116 -18.44 -2.94 -8.43
C GLY A 116 -16.91 -2.85 -8.45
N PRO A 117 -16.36 -1.63 -8.45
CA PRO A 117 -14.93 -1.33 -8.55
C PRO A 117 -14.11 -1.95 -7.40
N ILE A 118 -12.81 -2.18 -7.64
CA ILE A 118 -11.83 -2.76 -6.70
C ILE A 118 -12.03 -2.20 -5.27
N PRO A 119 -12.62 -2.99 -4.37
CA PRO A 119 -12.78 -2.62 -2.97
C PRO A 119 -11.42 -2.69 -2.26
N GLY A 120 -10.98 -1.55 -1.76
CA GLY A 120 -9.62 -1.29 -1.27
C GLY A 120 -8.77 -0.47 -2.25
N GLY A 121 -9.17 -0.40 -3.53
CA GLY A 121 -8.48 0.28 -4.63
C GLY A 121 -7.20 -0.43 -5.10
N ASN A 122 -6.41 0.23 -5.95
CA ASN A 122 -5.18 -0.35 -6.54
C ASN A 122 -4.06 -0.57 -5.53
N VAL A 123 -4.23 -0.13 -4.27
CA VAL A 123 -3.24 -0.23 -3.21
C VAL A 123 -3.88 -0.86 -1.97
N GLN A 124 -3.30 -1.95 -1.49
CA GLN A 124 -3.81 -2.76 -0.39
C GLN A 124 -2.76 -2.88 0.73
N LEU A 125 -3.23 -3.19 1.94
CA LEU A 125 -2.38 -3.45 3.12
C LEU A 125 -2.44 -4.93 3.50
N SER A 126 -1.30 -5.63 3.48
CA SER A 126 -1.24 -7.10 3.64
C SER A 126 -1.62 -7.62 5.03
N GLY A 127 -1.57 -6.77 6.05
CA GLY A 127 -1.99 -7.07 7.42
C GLY A 127 -3.50 -6.89 7.65
N ASN A 128 -4.23 -6.35 6.67
CA ASN A 128 -5.69 -6.40 6.61
C ASN A 128 -6.13 -7.59 5.73
N PRO A 129 -7.37 -8.09 5.86
CA PRO A 129 -7.92 -9.04 4.89
C PRO A 129 -7.94 -8.44 3.48
N ILE A 130 -7.42 -9.17 2.49
CA ILE A 130 -7.48 -8.82 1.07
C ILE A 130 -8.26 -9.94 0.40
N GLN A 131 -9.56 -9.77 0.18
CA GLN A 131 -10.39 -10.85 -0.36
C GLN A 131 -10.64 -10.66 -1.85
N VAL A 132 -10.32 -11.66 -2.66
CA VAL A 132 -10.59 -11.71 -4.10
C VAL A 132 -11.82 -12.58 -4.31
N THR A 133 -12.76 -12.18 -5.17
CA THR A 133 -14.05 -12.85 -5.40
C THR A 133 -14.23 -13.21 -6.87
N LEU A 134 -13.92 -14.44 -7.22
CA LEU A 134 -14.14 -14.89 -8.59
C LEU A 134 -15.61 -15.28 -8.75
N SER A 135 -16.28 -14.79 -9.79
CA SER A 135 -17.64 -15.22 -10.12
C SER A 135 -17.66 -16.03 -11.41
N THR A 136 -18.66 -16.88 -11.54
CA THR A 136 -18.89 -17.70 -12.72
C THR A 136 -20.37 -17.78 -13.05
N THR A 137 -20.69 -17.88 -14.33
CA THR A 137 -22.08 -18.08 -14.77
C THR A 137 -22.51 -19.55 -14.64
N GLN A 138 -21.56 -20.48 -14.52
CA GLN A 138 -21.77 -21.92 -14.56
C GLN A 138 -21.36 -22.59 -13.23
N LEU A 139 -22.28 -23.33 -12.61
CA LEU A 139 -22.00 -24.10 -11.38
C LEU A 139 -21.52 -25.53 -11.66
N GLN A 140 -21.82 -26.02 -12.86
CA GLN A 140 -21.41 -27.31 -13.39
C GLN A 140 -21.28 -27.15 -14.89
N MET A 141 -20.15 -27.61 -15.44
CA MET A 141 -20.01 -27.78 -16.87
C MET A 141 -20.35 -29.23 -17.20
N ASN A 142 -21.20 -29.46 -18.20
CA ASN A 142 -21.60 -30.82 -18.58
C ASN A 142 -20.37 -31.70 -18.86
N GLY A 143 -20.25 -32.81 -18.13
CA GLY A 143 -19.12 -33.73 -18.24
C GLY A 143 -17.84 -33.29 -17.53
N LYS A 144 -17.92 -32.26 -16.67
CA LYS A 144 -16.81 -31.79 -15.82
C LYS A 144 -17.19 -31.90 -14.33
N ASP A 145 -16.59 -32.85 -13.64
CA ASP A 145 -16.79 -33.06 -12.20
C ASP A 145 -15.83 -32.19 -11.37
N ASN A 146 -16.18 -31.92 -10.11
CA ASN A 146 -15.33 -31.15 -9.17
C ASN A 146 -14.88 -29.77 -9.67
N TYR A 147 -15.76 -29.05 -10.37
CA TYR A 147 -15.46 -27.70 -10.86
C TYR A 147 -15.16 -26.72 -9.71
N ARG A 148 -14.06 -25.99 -9.85
CA ARG A 148 -13.53 -25.00 -8.92
C ARG A 148 -13.04 -23.77 -9.68
N LEU A 149 -13.18 -22.62 -9.05
CA LEU A 149 -12.48 -21.41 -9.49
C LEU A 149 -11.08 -21.43 -8.88
N ALA A 150 -10.10 -20.97 -9.65
CA ALA A 150 -8.72 -20.91 -9.25
C ALA A 150 -8.17 -19.48 -9.35
N LEU A 151 -7.33 -19.13 -8.39
CA LEU A 151 -6.63 -17.85 -8.33
C LEU A 151 -5.14 -18.13 -8.20
N GLN A 152 -4.36 -17.61 -9.15
CA GLN A 152 -2.91 -17.59 -9.11
C GLN A 152 -2.43 -16.21 -8.70
N VAL A 153 -1.61 -16.15 -7.65
CA VAL A 153 -1.06 -14.92 -7.07
C VAL A 153 0.44 -14.89 -7.33
N GLU A 154 0.86 -13.97 -8.20
CA GLU A 154 2.24 -13.84 -8.64
C GLU A 154 2.90 -12.57 -8.12
N CYS A 155 4.13 -12.69 -7.63
CA CYS A 155 4.96 -11.57 -7.22
C CYS A 155 6.43 -12.00 -7.14
N ASP A 156 7.30 -11.35 -7.93
CA ASP A 156 8.73 -11.68 -8.03
C ASP A 156 9.49 -11.61 -6.69
N SER A 157 8.97 -10.83 -5.73
CA SER A 157 9.59 -10.61 -4.42
C SER A 157 9.10 -11.55 -3.30
N LEU A 158 8.11 -12.41 -3.58
CA LEU A 158 7.53 -13.32 -2.58
C LEU A 158 8.13 -14.72 -2.69
N MET A 159 8.63 -15.23 -1.57
CA MET A 159 9.13 -16.60 -1.49
C MET A 159 7.97 -17.57 -1.71
N GLY A 160 8.10 -18.47 -2.70
CA GLY A 160 7.09 -19.48 -3.02
C GLY A 160 6.02 -19.03 -4.01
N SER A 161 6.13 -17.82 -4.58
CA SER A 161 5.29 -17.41 -5.71
C SER A 161 5.67 -18.18 -6.99
N PRO A 162 4.71 -18.55 -7.87
CA PRO A 162 3.28 -18.27 -7.81
C PRO A 162 2.52 -19.14 -6.78
N PHE A 163 1.54 -18.55 -6.09
CA PHE A 163 0.64 -19.27 -5.21
C PHE A 163 -0.67 -19.57 -5.93
N VAL A 164 -1.11 -20.83 -5.92
CA VAL A 164 -2.38 -21.23 -6.52
C VAL A 164 -3.36 -21.66 -5.43
N GLU A 165 -4.52 -20.99 -5.39
CA GLU A 165 -5.64 -21.37 -4.53
C GLU A 165 -6.85 -21.79 -5.38
N GLU A 166 -7.61 -22.78 -4.90
CA GLU A 166 -8.78 -23.31 -5.59
C GLU A 166 -9.97 -23.44 -4.63
N ILE A 167 -11.07 -22.76 -4.94
CA ILE A 167 -12.28 -22.77 -4.12
C ILE A 167 -13.49 -23.09 -5.01
N PRO A 168 -14.34 -24.07 -4.63
CA PRO A 168 -15.57 -24.34 -5.36
C PRO A 168 -16.53 -23.15 -5.25
N PRO A 169 -17.19 -22.73 -6.35
CA PRO A 169 -18.13 -21.62 -6.31
C PRO A 169 -19.34 -21.97 -5.43
N ASN A 170 -19.85 -20.97 -4.71
CA ASN A 170 -21.06 -21.10 -3.91
C ASN A 170 -22.25 -21.45 -4.83
N SER A 171 -23.06 -22.43 -4.45
CA SER A 171 -24.17 -22.92 -5.29
C SER A 171 -25.31 -21.91 -5.51
N VAL A 172 -25.40 -20.86 -4.71
CA VAL A 172 -26.42 -19.81 -4.82
C VAL A 172 -25.84 -18.57 -5.50
N THR A 173 -24.73 -18.04 -4.99
CA THR A 173 -24.13 -16.80 -5.51
C THR A 173 -23.24 -17.02 -6.73
N LYS A 174 -22.83 -18.27 -6.99
CA LYS A 174 -21.86 -18.64 -8.03
C LYS A 174 -20.50 -17.94 -7.89
N GLU A 175 -20.11 -17.65 -6.65
CA GLU A 175 -18.87 -16.94 -6.34
C GLU A 175 -17.93 -17.78 -5.46
N SER A 176 -16.63 -17.58 -5.63
CA SER A 176 -15.57 -18.09 -4.76
C SER A 176 -14.79 -16.93 -4.15
N LYS A 177 -14.68 -16.90 -2.82
CA LYS A 177 -13.97 -15.84 -2.06
C LYS A 177 -12.62 -16.36 -1.56
N PHE A 178 -11.54 -15.81 -2.09
CA PHE A 178 -10.15 -16.06 -1.73
C PHE A 178 -9.67 -14.98 -0.77
N ASN A 179 -8.80 -15.29 0.18
CA ASN A 179 -8.16 -14.28 1.02
C ASN A 179 -6.64 -14.39 0.88
N ILE A 180 -6.07 -13.49 0.09
CA ILE A 180 -4.65 -13.56 -0.29
C ILE A 180 -3.73 -12.89 0.73
N SER A 181 -4.27 -12.29 1.80
CA SER A 181 -3.47 -11.52 2.75
C SER A 181 -2.33 -12.33 3.37
N GLY A 182 -2.58 -13.60 3.70
CA GLY A 182 -1.55 -14.51 4.23
C GLY A 182 -0.46 -14.87 3.23
N LEU A 183 -0.77 -14.86 1.92
CA LEU A 183 0.19 -15.16 0.86
C LEU A 183 1.16 -14.00 0.62
N VAL A 184 0.64 -12.77 0.71
CA VAL A 184 1.38 -11.54 0.40
C VAL A 184 2.01 -10.87 1.63
N ASN A 185 1.57 -11.22 2.85
CA ASN A 185 2.13 -10.73 4.12
C ASN A 185 3.38 -11.51 4.54
N GLN A 186 4.44 -11.40 3.74
CA GLN A 186 5.74 -11.95 4.09
C GLN A 186 6.62 -10.89 4.78
N PRO A 187 7.50 -11.29 5.73
CA PRO A 187 8.49 -10.38 6.30
C PRO A 187 9.25 -9.63 5.20
N ILE A 188 9.47 -8.34 5.42
CA ILE A 188 10.29 -7.48 4.55
C ILE A 188 11.33 -6.87 5.46
N ASP A 189 12.59 -6.96 5.04
CA ASP A 189 13.67 -6.22 5.67
C ASP A 189 13.46 -4.72 5.39
N VAL A 190 13.29 -3.95 6.45
CA VAL A 190 13.05 -2.51 6.34
C VAL A 190 14.38 -1.81 6.46
N GLU A 191 14.96 -1.54 5.31
CA GLU A 191 16.09 -0.64 5.22
C GLU A 191 15.58 0.80 5.26
N PHE A 192 16.16 1.62 6.14
CA PHE A 192 15.95 3.06 6.14
C PHE A 192 17.28 3.76 6.36
N GLN A 193 17.45 4.95 5.79
CA GLN A 193 18.73 5.66 5.89
C GLN A 193 18.88 6.30 7.28
N ASN A 194 19.87 5.84 8.05
CA ASN A 194 20.35 6.53 9.24
C ASN A 194 21.88 6.43 9.32
N PRO A 195 22.64 7.52 9.12
CA PRO A 195 22.15 8.88 8.83
C PRO A 195 21.45 8.97 7.48
N PRO A 196 20.58 9.98 7.26
CA PRO A 196 20.11 10.29 5.93
C PRO A 196 21.29 10.76 5.05
N LEU A 197 21.49 10.09 3.92
CA LEU A 197 22.43 10.54 2.89
C LEU A 197 21.70 11.38 1.85
N ASP A 198 20.45 11.02 1.55
CA ASP A 198 19.61 11.66 0.56
C ASP A 198 18.31 12.19 1.17
N LYS A 199 17.76 13.24 0.56
CA LYS A 199 16.46 13.82 0.95
C LYS A 199 15.29 12.96 0.50
N ILE A 200 15.46 12.23 -0.60
CA ILE A 200 14.43 11.44 -1.27
C ILE A 200 15.03 10.06 -1.52
N VAL A 201 14.44 9.02 -0.94
CA VAL A 201 14.92 7.65 -1.03
C VAL A 201 13.77 6.76 -1.52
N PRO A 202 13.82 6.23 -2.75
CA PRO A 202 12.82 5.28 -3.23
C PRO A 202 13.05 3.89 -2.64
N HIS A 203 11.96 3.21 -2.30
CA HIS A 203 11.92 1.89 -1.70
C HIS A 203 10.96 0.97 -2.49
N PRO A 204 11.35 0.55 -3.71
CA PRO A 204 10.48 -0.25 -4.58
C PRO A 204 10.10 -1.59 -3.95
N ALA A 205 10.99 -2.19 -3.16
CA ALA A 205 10.74 -3.48 -2.50
C ALA A 205 9.68 -3.44 -1.39
N LEU A 206 9.38 -2.25 -0.83
CA LEU A 206 8.42 -2.12 0.27
C LEU A 206 6.95 -2.07 -0.20
N ALA A 207 6.70 -1.81 -1.48
CA ALA A 207 5.37 -1.88 -2.09
C ALA A 207 5.41 -2.82 -3.30
N ARG A 208 4.92 -4.03 -3.07
CA ARG A 208 4.99 -5.14 -4.03
C ARG A 208 3.90 -5.00 -5.08
N VAL A 209 4.24 -5.22 -6.35
CA VAL A 209 3.23 -5.45 -7.39
C VAL A 209 2.85 -6.93 -7.34
N VAL A 210 1.55 -7.20 -7.20
CA VAL A 210 0.98 -8.54 -7.17
C VAL A 210 0.08 -8.68 -8.39
N THR A 211 0.36 -9.67 -9.22
CA THR A 211 -0.45 -10.03 -10.38
C THR A 211 -1.40 -11.15 -9.99
N LEU A 212 -2.68 -10.95 -10.27
CA LEU A 212 -3.75 -11.90 -10.03
C LEU A 212 -4.20 -12.49 -11.36
N THR A 213 -3.94 -13.78 -11.55
CA THR A 213 -4.37 -14.53 -12.74
C THR A 213 -5.50 -15.48 -12.34
N THR A 214 -6.62 -15.40 -13.04
CA THR A 214 -7.80 -16.23 -12.76
C THR A 214 -7.77 -17.50 -13.60
N GLY A 215 -8.37 -18.55 -13.09
CA GLY A 215 -8.49 -19.81 -13.82
C GLY A 215 -9.63 -20.67 -13.31
N GLU A 216 -9.78 -21.81 -13.95
CA GLU A 216 -10.76 -22.84 -13.65
C GLU A 216 -10.07 -24.19 -13.55
N VAL A 217 -10.51 -24.99 -12.58
CA VAL A 217 -10.00 -26.34 -12.36
C VAL A 217 -11.18 -27.30 -12.31
N TYR A 218 -11.10 -28.39 -13.04
CA TYR A 218 -12.14 -29.42 -13.09
C TYR A 218 -11.56 -30.78 -13.45
N ASN A 219 -12.30 -31.85 -13.19
CA ASN A 219 -11.99 -33.18 -13.70
C ASN A 219 -12.78 -33.40 -14.99
N ASP A 220 -12.12 -33.87 -16.04
CA ASP A 220 -12.80 -34.26 -17.28
C ASP A 220 -13.59 -35.58 -17.12
N ALA A 221 -14.24 -36.02 -18.20
CA ALA A 221 -15.03 -37.26 -18.22
C ALA A 221 -14.22 -38.54 -17.91
N ASN A 222 -12.88 -38.49 -18.00
CA ASN A 222 -12.00 -39.59 -17.63
C ASN A 222 -11.50 -39.48 -16.17
N GLY A 223 -11.95 -38.47 -15.43
CA GLY A 223 -11.48 -38.17 -14.07
C GLY A 223 -10.09 -37.52 -14.03
N ILE A 224 -9.57 -37.04 -15.17
CA ILE A 224 -8.27 -36.37 -15.24
C ILE A 224 -8.47 -34.89 -14.92
N ARG A 225 -7.65 -34.35 -14.03
CA ARG A 225 -7.67 -32.94 -13.65
C ARG A 225 -7.18 -32.08 -14.83
N GLN A 226 -7.98 -31.08 -15.17
CA GLN A 226 -7.74 -30.07 -16.17
C GLN A 226 -7.65 -28.70 -15.49
N GLU A 227 -6.75 -27.86 -15.98
CA GLU A 227 -6.61 -26.46 -15.58
C GLU A 227 -6.76 -25.58 -16.81
N SER A 228 -7.54 -24.51 -16.69
CA SER A 228 -7.70 -23.50 -17.72
C SER A 228 -7.47 -22.14 -17.10
N TRP A 229 -6.36 -21.50 -17.45
CA TRP A 229 -6.02 -20.17 -16.97
C TRP A 229 -6.46 -19.11 -17.97
N ALA A 230 -7.01 -17.99 -17.49
CA ALA A 230 -7.19 -16.81 -18.32
C ALA A 230 -5.80 -16.36 -18.81
N GLY A 231 -5.65 -16.13 -20.11
CA GLY A 231 -4.33 -15.92 -20.73
C GLY A 231 -3.52 -14.79 -20.07
N GLU A 232 -2.20 -14.82 -20.23
CA GLU A 232 -1.24 -13.91 -19.56
C GLU A 232 -1.56 -12.40 -19.66
N LEU A 233 -2.35 -11.99 -20.65
CA LEU A 233 -2.76 -10.59 -20.88
C LEU A 233 -3.93 -10.10 -19.99
N SER A 234 -4.57 -10.96 -19.21
CA SER A 234 -5.72 -10.59 -18.36
C SER A 234 -5.40 -10.45 -16.86
N GLY A 235 -4.13 -10.52 -16.47
CA GLY A 235 -3.73 -10.43 -15.07
C GLY A 235 -4.06 -9.06 -14.45
N VAL A 236 -4.82 -9.04 -13.34
CA VAL A 236 -5.10 -7.81 -12.59
C VAL A 236 -3.91 -7.52 -11.69
N GLN A 237 -3.28 -6.35 -11.86
CA GLN A 237 -2.19 -5.91 -10.99
C GLN A 237 -2.69 -5.03 -9.85
N ILE A 238 -2.33 -5.39 -8.63
CA ILE A 238 -2.53 -4.57 -7.44
C ILE A 238 -1.17 -4.28 -6.78
N LYS A 239 -1.07 -3.16 -6.07
CA LYS A 239 0.08 -2.87 -5.21
C LYS A 239 -0.26 -3.24 -3.78
N VAL A 240 0.64 -3.93 -3.11
CA VAL A 240 0.49 -4.37 -1.72
C VAL A 240 1.64 -3.84 -0.89
N ILE A 241 1.32 -3.08 0.16
CA ILE A 241 2.28 -2.64 1.16
C ILE A 241 2.08 -3.53 2.40
N ASN A 242 3.17 -3.89 3.05
CA ASN A 242 3.06 -4.50 4.37
C ASN A 242 2.44 -3.51 5.36
N GLY A 243 1.56 -3.97 6.24
CA GLY A 243 0.96 -3.10 7.24
C GLY A 243 -0.52 -3.35 7.42
N LYS A 244 -1.15 -2.64 8.34
CA LYS A 244 -2.55 -2.80 8.68
C LYS A 244 -3.16 -1.48 9.12
N LEU A 245 -4.45 -1.34 8.91
CA LEU A 245 -5.24 -0.31 9.59
C LEU A 245 -5.60 -0.81 10.98
N ARG A 246 -5.76 0.13 11.93
CA ARG A 246 -6.29 -0.24 13.24
C ARG A 246 -7.77 -0.63 13.07
N PRO A 247 -8.31 -1.56 13.89
CA PRO A 247 -9.71 -1.98 13.76
C PRO A 247 -10.71 -0.81 13.79
N TYR A 248 -10.42 0.20 14.61
CA TYR A 248 -11.23 1.42 14.67
C TYR A 248 -11.19 2.23 13.37
N GLU A 249 -10.02 2.40 12.76
CA GLU A 249 -9.86 3.14 11.50
C GLU A 249 -10.48 2.40 10.34
N LEU A 250 -10.30 1.07 10.31
CA LEU A 250 -10.97 0.22 9.35
C LEU A 250 -12.50 0.35 9.49
N GLY A 251 -13.02 0.36 10.72
CA GLY A 251 -14.43 0.61 11.00
C GLY A 251 -14.89 1.98 10.48
N GLN A 252 -14.14 3.04 10.74
CA GLN A 252 -14.45 4.39 10.23
C GLN A 252 -14.45 4.45 8.70
N LEU A 253 -13.48 3.83 8.04
CA LEU A 253 -13.42 3.79 6.58
C LEU A 253 -14.60 3.01 6.01
N ASN A 254 -14.98 1.89 6.65
CA ASN A 254 -16.15 1.12 6.26
C ASN A 254 -17.45 1.92 6.42
N ASP A 255 -17.63 2.64 7.54
CA ASP A 255 -18.78 3.51 7.78
C ASP A 255 -18.88 4.64 6.73
N LEU A 256 -17.72 5.13 6.27
CA LEU A 256 -17.61 6.15 5.22
C LEU A 256 -17.62 5.56 3.79
N GLN A 257 -17.71 4.24 3.64
CA GLN A 257 -17.60 3.53 2.36
C GLN A 257 -16.33 3.90 1.57
N MET A 258 -15.24 4.17 2.29
CA MET A 258 -13.95 4.55 1.72
C MET A 258 -12.95 3.40 1.80
N THR A 259 -12.08 3.35 0.81
CA THR A 259 -10.95 2.42 0.79
C THR A 259 -9.67 3.04 1.35
N PHE A 260 -8.68 2.21 1.72
CA PHE A 260 -7.35 2.71 2.08
C PHE A 260 -6.73 3.54 0.93
N ASN A 261 -6.83 3.03 -0.31
CA ASN A 261 -6.36 3.72 -1.48
C ASN A 261 -7.01 5.10 -1.67
N GLU A 262 -8.30 5.25 -1.40
CA GLU A 262 -8.97 6.57 -1.48
C GLU A 262 -8.58 7.49 -0.33
N ALA A 263 -8.64 6.98 0.89
CA ALA A 263 -8.45 7.79 2.09
C ALA A 263 -7.00 8.25 2.31
N TYR A 264 -6.02 7.49 1.81
CA TYR A 264 -4.59 7.79 1.98
C TYR A 264 -3.91 8.12 0.65
N ILE A 265 -3.99 7.24 -0.34
CA ILE A 265 -3.16 7.35 -1.56
C ILE A 265 -3.70 8.42 -2.52
N LYS A 266 -4.98 8.33 -2.90
CA LYS A 266 -5.64 9.35 -3.74
C LYS A 266 -5.81 10.68 -3.00
N ALA A 267 -5.95 10.66 -1.68
CA ALA A 267 -5.98 11.87 -0.86
C ALA A 267 -4.60 12.55 -0.70
N GLY A 268 -3.50 11.90 -1.13
CA GLY A 268 -2.16 12.46 -1.01
C GLY A 268 -1.65 12.54 0.43
N LYS A 269 -2.13 11.69 1.33
CA LYS A 269 -1.65 11.67 2.71
C LYS A 269 -0.27 11.05 2.79
N PHE A 270 0.54 11.53 3.73
CA PHE A 270 1.72 10.78 4.13
C PHE A 270 1.28 9.56 4.93
N LEU A 271 1.99 8.45 4.80
CA LEU A 271 1.70 7.20 5.50
C LEU A 271 2.18 7.28 6.95
N THR A 272 1.55 8.16 7.73
CA THR A 272 1.84 8.42 9.14
C THR A 272 0.59 8.78 9.92
N HIS A 273 0.53 8.39 11.19
CA HIS A 273 -0.48 8.89 12.12
C HIS A 273 0.01 10.04 12.99
N LEU A 274 1.29 10.42 12.89
CA LEU A 274 1.80 11.57 13.62
C LEU A 274 1.01 12.81 13.21
N PRO A 275 0.58 13.67 14.16
CA PRO A 275 -0.28 14.80 13.85
C PRO A 275 0.49 15.92 13.17
N ASN A 276 -0.25 16.80 12.49
CA ASN A 276 0.30 18.05 12.03
C ASN A 276 0.71 18.93 13.24
N ASN A 277 1.68 19.83 13.05
CA ASN A 277 2.29 20.64 14.11
C ASN A 277 3.01 19.82 15.21
N GLN A 278 3.57 18.66 14.86
CA GLN A 278 4.40 17.88 15.77
C GLN A 278 5.60 18.69 16.27
N LYS A 279 5.91 18.57 17.56
CA LYS A 279 7.10 19.15 18.16
C LYS A 279 8.33 18.30 17.84
N VAL A 280 9.33 18.90 17.21
CA VAL A 280 10.55 18.23 16.75
C VAL A 280 11.81 18.93 17.26
N SER A 281 12.91 18.16 17.34
CA SER A 281 14.22 18.71 17.67
C SER A 281 14.82 19.45 16.47
N PRO A 282 15.67 20.47 16.66
CA PRO A 282 16.39 21.12 15.56
C PRO A 282 17.25 20.16 14.72
N ILE A 283 17.72 19.07 15.33
CA ILE A 283 18.55 18.05 14.68
C ILE A 283 17.77 16.77 14.31
N GLN A 284 16.46 16.72 14.61
CA GLN A 284 15.65 15.55 14.28
C GLN A 284 15.47 15.45 12.77
N VAL A 285 15.76 14.28 12.22
CA VAL A 285 15.41 13.93 10.84
C VAL A 285 14.03 13.29 10.88
N VAL A 286 13.01 14.04 10.48
CA VAL A 286 11.65 13.50 10.33
C VAL A 286 11.59 12.70 9.04
N LYS A 287 11.02 11.50 9.12
CA LYS A 287 10.77 10.63 7.97
C LYS A 287 9.29 10.69 7.61
N LEU A 288 8.99 11.16 6.41
CA LEU A 288 7.65 11.07 5.83
C LEU A 288 7.67 10.09 4.67
N TRP A 289 6.60 9.32 4.54
CA TRP A 289 6.50 8.27 3.52
C TRP A 289 5.33 8.57 2.61
N PHE A 290 5.57 8.50 1.31
CA PHE A 290 4.58 8.80 0.29
C PHE A 290 4.56 7.68 -0.75
N MET A 291 3.39 7.39 -1.29
CA MET A 291 3.24 6.41 -2.37
C MET A 291 2.75 7.11 -3.63
N GLY A 292 3.48 6.91 -4.73
CA GLY A 292 3.07 7.36 -6.04
C GLY A 292 1.79 6.64 -6.51
N ARG A 293 0.83 7.41 -7.03
CA ARG A 293 -0.46 6.89 -7.54
C ARG A 293 -0.55 6.82 -9.06
N TRP A 294 0.47 7.31 -9.76
CA TRP A 294 0.47 7.41 -11.21
C TRP A 294 0.95 6.09 -11.85
N PRO A 295 0.35 5.69 -12.99
CA PRO A 295 0.76 4.50 -13.72
C PRO A 295 2.03 4.72 -14.57
N SER A 296 2.45 5.98 -14.75
CA SER A 296 3.60 6.39 -15.56
C SER A 296 4.50 7.36 -14.77
N LEU A 297 5.70 7.61 -15.29
CA LEU A 297 6.64 8.56 -14.69
C LEU A 297 5.94 9.89 -14.44
N HIS A 298 6.00 10.37 -13.21
CA HIS A 298 5.32 11.59 -12.81
C HIS A 298 6.33 12.60 -12.28
N ALA A 299 6.40 13.77 -12.94
CA ALA A 299 7.25 14.87 -12.52
C ALA A 299 6.60 15.56 -11.31
N ALA A 300 7.37 15.65 -10.22
CA ALA A 300 6.92 16.25 -8.97
C ALA A 300 7.96 17.22 -8.44
N LYS A 301 7.54 18.05 -7.49
CA LYS A 301 8.35 19.03 -6.80
C LYS A 301 8.20 18.85 -5.31
N LEU A 302 9.33 18.76 -4.63
CA LEU A 302 9.44 18.86 -3.18
C LEU A 302 9.42 20.33 -2.80
N ASN A 303 8.55 20.71 -1.87
CA ASN A 303 8.48 22.06 -1.32
C ASN A 303 8.72 22.02 0.19
N PHE A 304 9.56 22.93 0.66
CA PHE A 304 9.86 23.10 2.08
C PHE A 304 9.95 24.58 2.41
N VAL A 305 9.21 25.01 3.43
CA VAL A 305 9.19 26.41 3.89
C VAL A 305 9.56 26.44 5.37
N ALA A 306 10.65 27.10 5.72
CA ALA A 306 11.10 27.33 7.09
C ALA A 306 10.71 28.73 7.58
N GLU A 307 9.87 28.75 8.62
CA GLU A 307 9.62 29.91 9.46
C GLU A 307 10.82 30.10 10.40
N ASN A 308 11.15 31.34 10.72
CA ASN A 308 12.32 31.63 11.54
C ASN A 308 12.06 32.70 12.60
N SER A 309 12.98 32.82 13.55
CA SER A 309 12.88 33.75 14.68
C SER A 309 13.02 35.23 14.30
N SER A 310 13.43 35.52 13.06
CA SER A 310 13.66 36.87 12.58
C SER A 310 12.52 37.32 11.67
N ASN A 311 12.22 38.62 11.64
CA ASN A 311 11.15 39.15 10.78
C ASN A 311 11.55 39.23 9.29
N PHE A 312 12.53 38.44 8.84
CA PHE A 312 13.08 38.48 7.48
C PHE A 312 12.26 37.69 6.44
N GLY A 313 11.08 37.18 6.82
CA GLY A 313 10.22 36.36 5.96
C GLY A 313 10.65 34.90 5.95
N ASP A 314 9.87 34.05 5.29
CA ASP A 314 10.10 32.60 5.28
C ASP A 314 11.22 32.20 4.30
N TYR A 315 11.99 31.19 4.69
CA TYR A 315 13.00 30.58 3.82
C TYR A 315 12.38 29.43 3.02
N ILE A 316 12.57 29.44 1.70
CA ILE A 316 11.92 28.48 0.80
C ILE A 316 12.98 27.60 0.13
N TYR A 317 12.76 26.29 0.15
CA TYR A 317 13.51 25.30 -0.60
C TYR A 317 12.57 24.54 -1.52
N THR A 318 12.99 24.34 -2.77
CA THR A 318 12.27 23.54 -3.76
C THR A 318 13.23 22.67 -4.55
N GLU A 319 12.82 21.45 -4.86
CA GLU A 319 13.61 20.51 -5.66
C GLU A 319 12.70 19.69 -6.56
N ASP A 320 13.02 19.63 -7.86
CA ASP A 320 12.29 18.81 -8.84
C ASP A 320 12.79 17.37 -8.78
N PHE A 321 11.87 16.40 -8.88
CA PHE A 321 12.18 14.98 -8.89
C PHE A 321 11.14 14.20 -9.71
N ILE A 322 11.40 12.91 -9.96
CA ILE A 322 10.50 12.03 -10.71
C ILE A 322 10.04 10.90 -9.81
N ILE A 323 8.72 10.72 -9.72
CA ILE A 323 8.08 9.57 -9.08
C ILE A 323 7.95 8.48 -10.14
N MET A 324 8.61 7.34 -9.93
CA MET A 324 8.52 6.21 -10.85
C MET A 324 7.27 5.35 -10.55
N PRO A 325 6.64 4.74 -11.56
CA PRO A 325 5.46 3.87 -11.36
C PRO A 325 5.72 2.71 -10.41
N ASP A 326 6.95 2.21 -10.43
CA ASP A 326 7.47 1.07 -9.66
C ASP A 326 8.31 1.50 -8.46
N ALA A 327 8.49 2.82 -8.22
CA ALA A 327 9.27 3.33 -7.08
C ALA A 327 8.74 2.85 -5.72
N GLY A 328 7.55 2.24 -5.69
CA GLY A 328 6.93 1.68 -4.51
C GLY A 328 6.61 2.77 -3.49
N LEU A 329 7.28 2.71 -2.34
CA LEU A 329 7.23 3.74 -1.30
C LEU A 329 8.41 4.70 -1.43
N ILE A 330 8.19 5.99 -1.17
CA ILE A 330 9.24 7.01 -1.19
C ILE A 330 9.39 7.56 0.23
N GLU A 331 10.59 7.46 0.78
CA GLU A 331 10.99 8.06 2.04
C GLU A 331 11.54 9.47 1.80
N PHE A 332 11.02 10.43 2.55
CA PHE A 332 11.50 11.80 2.59
C PHE A 332 12.19 12.08 3.93
N ASN A 333 13.48 12.39 3.88
CA ASN A 333 14.28 12.79 5.03
C ASN A 333 14.23 14.31 5.19
N ILE A 334 13.52 14.76 6.21
CA ILE A 334 13.15 16.16 6.38
C ILE A 334 13.77 16.70 7.65
N THR A 335 14.65 17.69 7.48
CA THR A 335 15.15 18.54 8.54
C THR A 335 15.67 19.85 7.94
N PRO A 336 15.56 20.99 8.63
CA PRO A 336 16.10 22.25 8.13
C PRO A 336 17.57 22.15 7.72
N ALA A 337 18.37 21.35 8.44
CA ALA A 337 19.78 21.14 8.14
C ALA A 337 20.03 20.52 6.75
N LEU A 338 19.26 19.49 6.37
CA LEU A 338 19.39 18.82 5.07
C LEU A 338 18.94 19.74 3.93
N MET A 339 18.00 20.64 4.20
CA MET A 339 17.54 21.66 3.24
C MET A 339 18.47 22.88 3.17
N GLY A 340 19.58 22.87 3.93
CA GLY A 340 20.60 23.91 3.92
C GLY A 340 20.31 25.09 4.86
N PHE A 341 19.33 25.00 5.76
CA PHE A 341 18.88 26.07 6.67
C PHE A 341 19.53 26.02 8.07
N ASN A 342 20.78 25.57 8.16
CA ASN A 342 21.59 25.55 9.38
C ASN A 342 22.98 26.16 9.16
N ASN A 343 23.23 26.72 7.99
CA ASN A 343 24.53 27.26 7.61
C ASN A 343 24.51 28.79 7.79
N PRO A 344 25.50 29.40 8.48
CA PRO A 344 25.64 30.85 8.56
C PRO A 344 25.66 31.56 7.20
N ALA A 345 26.01 30.84 6.13
CA ALA A 345 25.97 31.36 4.75
C ALA A 345 24.55 31.48 4.17
N THR A 346 23.59 30.71 4.68
CA THR A 346 22.19 30.68 4.20
C THR A 346 21.21 31.29 5.20
N MET A 347 21.57 31.35 6.48
CA MET A 347 20.81 32.03 7.53
C MET A 347 21.74 32.85 8.43
N PRO A 348 21.37 34.08 8.84
CA PRO A 348 22.16 34.86 9.80
C PRO A 348 22.38 34.07 11.10
N ALA A 349 23.56 34.18 11.71
CA ALA A 349 23.98 33.34 12.84
C ALA A 349 23.05 33.36 14.07
N GLU A 350 22.26 34.43 14.25
CA GLU A 350 21.30 34.58 15.36
C GLU A 350 19.87 34.11 15.00
N THR A 351 19.64 33.73 13.74
CA THR A 351 18.33 33.30 13.26
C THR A 351 18.20 31.79 13.42
N VAL A 352 17.15 31.35 14.12
CA VAL A 352 16.82 29.94 14.29
C VAL A 352 15.52 29.61 13.59
N VAL A 353 15.43 28.41 13.03
CA VAL A 353 14.17 27.89 12.46
C VAL A 353 13.23 27.57 13.62
N THR A 354 12.01 28.12 13.58
CA THR A 354 10.99 27.97 14.63
C THR A 354 9.91 26.98 14.22
N ALA A 355 9.67 26.84 12.92
CA ALA A 355 8.80 25.83 12.34
C ALA A 355 9.16 25.61 10.87
N TYR A 356 8.69 24.52 10.30
CA TYR A 356 8.77 24.31 8.85
C TYR A 356 7.56 23.53 8.34
N THR A 357 7.19 23.76 7.09
CA THR A 357 6.12 23.06 6.38
C THR A 357 6.68 22.35 5.15
N PHE A 358 6.34 21.08 4.99
CA PHE A 358 6.73 20.21 3.89
C PHE A 358 5.51 19.74 3.10
N TRP A 359 5.60 19.72 1.77
CA TRP A 359 4.61 19.12 0.89
C TRP A 359 5.17 18.84 -0.50
N LEU A 360 4.44 18.04 -1.28
CA LEU A 360 4.74 17.72 -2.66
C LEU A 360 3.73 18.42 -3.58
N SER A 361 4.20 18.91 -4.72
CA SER A 361 3.34 19.51 -5.75
C SER A 361 3.74 19.04 -7.15
N ASP A 362 2.86 19.20 -8.12
CA ASP A 362 3.13 19.06 -9.55
C ASP A 362 2.74 20.34 -10.29
N ALA A 363 2.52 20.26 -11.61
CA ALA A 363 2.08 21.39 -12.42
C ALA A 363 0.63 21.82 -12.13
N ASP A 364 -0.20 20.92 -11.62
CA ASP A 364 -1.64 21.10 -11.38
C ASP A 364 -1.93 21.53 -9.93
N GLY A 365 -1.00 21.30 -9.00
CA GLY A 365 -1.07 21.83 -7.64
C GLY A 365 -0.42 20.92 -6.60
N ASP A 366 -0.90 20.99 -5.36
CA ASP A 366 -0.42 20.13 -4.28
C ASP A 366 -0.90 18.68 -4.52
N ILE A 367 0.04 17.74 -4.57
CA ILE A 367 -0.26 16.30 -4.73
C ILE A 367 -0.21 15.55 -3.40
N SER A 368 0.30 16.21 -2.34
CA SER A 368 0.26 15.71 -0.97
C SER A 368 -0.40 16.69 -0.01
N GLU A 369 -0.76 16.20 1.18
CA GLU A 369 -1.07 17.08 2.31
C GLU A 369 0.14 17.95 2.71
N ARG A 370 -0.12 19.04 3.42
CA ARG A 370 0.92 19.91 3.98
C ARG A 370 1.21 19.51 5.42
N ARG A 371 2.47 19.23 5.72
CA ARG A 371 2.94 18.80 7.04
C ARG A 371 3.81 19.86 7.67
N ARG A 372 3.30 20.49 8.72
CA ARG A 372 3.99 21.49 9.53
C ARG A 372 4.58 20.84 10.79
N PHE A 373 5.78 21.28 11.14
CA PHE A 373 6.53 20.83 12.31
C PHE A 373 6.99 22.04 13.11
N VAL A 374 6.88 21.98 14.43
CA VAL A 374 7.32 23.05 15.33
C VAL A 374 8.68 22.70 15.89
N VAL A 375 9.69 23.49 15.56
CA VAL A 375 11.07 23.26 15.98
C VAL A 375 11.26 23.85 17.37
N TYR A 376 11.57 23.00 18.33
CA TYR A 376 11.76 23.43 19.70
C TYR A 376 13.25 23.58 20.04
N ASN A 377 13.75 24.81 19.91
CA ASN A 377 15.16 25.16 20.11
C ASN A 377 15.61 25.23 21.57
N LYS A 378 14.84 24.73 22.53
CA LYS A 378 15.26 24.71 23.94
C LYS A 378 16.29 23.60 24.14
N TYR A 379 17.33 23.90 24.92
CA TYR A 379 18.28 22.90 25.37
C TYR A 379 17.62 21.88 26.31
N TYR A 380 17.95 20.61 26.10
CA TYR A 380 17.60 19.48 26.97
C TYR A 380 18.88 18.70 27.25
N GLU A 381 19.09 18.34 28.52
CA GLU A 381 20.29 17.60 28.93
C GLU A 381 20.34 16.18 28.34
N SER A 382 19.18 15.56 28.10
CA SER A 382 19.10 14.19 27.58
C SER A 382 17.93 14.02 26.62
N PRO A 383 18.12 14.36 25.33
CA PRO A 383 17.13 14.11 24.30
C PRO A 383 17.17 12.64 23.86
N PHE A 384 16.02 11.98 23.78
CA PHE A 384 15.92 10.62 23.22
C PHE A 384 15.23 10.67 21.86
N PHE A 385 15.85 10.05 20.87
CA PHE A 385 15.28 9.91 19.54
C PHE A 385 15.03 8.44 19.25
N PHE A 386 13.77 8.12 19.01
CA PHE A 386 13.36 6.79 18.65
C PHE A 386 12.94 6.75 17.20
N TYR A 387 13.36 5.70 16.51
CA TYR A 387 12.77 5.27 15.25
C TYR A 387 11.88 4.06 15.52
N TYR A 388 10.77 3.95 14.81
CA TYR A 388 9.90 2.77 14.93
C TYR A 388 9.13 2.53 13.64
N ARG A 389 8.73 1.28 13.43
CA ARG A 389 7.86 0.92 12.31
C ARG A 389 6.40 1.17 12.68
N ASN A 390 5.73 2.04 11.93
CA ASN A 390 4.32 2.36 12.13
C ASN A 390 3.40 1.26 11.54
N PRO A 391 2.06 1.36 11.71
CA PRO A 391 1.13 0.37 11.18
C PRO A 391 1.15 0.23 9.65
N PHE A 392 1.64 1.22 8.90
CA PHE A 392 1.82 1.18 7.44
C PHE A 392 3.19 0.64 7.02
N SER A 393 3.90 -0.03 7.93
CA SER A 393 5.26 -0.55 7.76
C SER A 393 6.34 0.48 7.42
N CYS A 394 6.04 1.76 7.60
CA CYS A 394 6.95 2.87 7.34
C CYS A 394 7.72 3.22 8.62
N VAL A 395 8.98 3.65 8.50
CA VAL A 395 9.79 4.04 9.67
C VAL A 395 9.56 5.51 10.01
N GLU A 396 9.08 5.77 11.21
CA GLU A 396 8.86 7.11 11.75
C GLU A 396 9.91 7.46 12.79
N SER A 397 9.95 8.74 13.20
CA SER A 397 10.78 9.18 14.32
C SER A 397 9.97 9.94 15.35
N ILE A 398 10.31 9.76 16.62
CA ILE A 398 9.78 10.54 17.72
C ILE A 398 10.89 11.01 18.64
N TRP A 399 10.74 12.24 19.13
CA TRP A 399 11.67 12.88 20.06
C TRP A 399 11.03 13.02 21.43
N LEU A 400 11.68 12.49 22.45
CA LEU A 400 11.26 12.54 23.85
C LEU A 400 12.25 13.38 24.66
N THR A 401 11.71 14.18 25.60
CA THR A 401 12.48 15.21 26.31
C THR A 401 12.17 15.30 27.80
N GLY A 402 11.46 14.32 28.35
CA GLY A 402 11.15 14.32 29.78
C GLY A 402 12.35 13.88 30.62
N GLU A 403 12.14 13.84 31.93
CA GLU A 403 13.11 13.27 32.87
C GLU A 403 13.35 11.79 32.55
N PHE A 404 14.56 11.30 32.79
CA PHE A 404 14.85 9.88 32.64
C PHE A 404 15.72 9.36 33.77
N SER A 405 15.67 8.04 33.96
CA SER A 405 16.64 7.31 34.76
C SER A 405 17.18 6.13 33.96
N GLU A 406 18.46 5.84 34.12
CA GLU A 406 19.14 4.71 33.50
C GLU A 406 19.57 3.71 34.57
N GLY A 407 19.26 2.45 34.35
CA GLY A 407 19.67 1.31 35.15
C GLY A 407 20.37 0.25 34.28
N LEU A 408 21.14 -0.61 34.92
CA LEU A 408 21.79 -1.75 34.28
C LEU A 408 21.36 -3.03 34.99
N THR A 409 20.67 -3.90 34.27
CA THR A 409 20.39 -5.25 34.74
C THR A 409 21.55 -6.14 34.34
N THR A 410 22.23 -6.75 35.31
CA THR A 410 23.34 -7.67 35.05
C THR A 410 22.98 -9.06 35.53
N GLU A 411 23.15 -10.05 34.67
CA GLU A 411 23.11 -11.47 35.02
C GLU A 411 24.50 -12.06 34.82
N SER A 412 24.95 -12.91 35.75
CA SER A 412 26.23 -13.60 35.63
C SER A 412 26.13 -15.03 36.11
N GLU A 413 26.59 -15.96 35.29
CA GLU A 413 26.74 -17.36 35.69
C GLU A 413 28.16 -17.57 36.22
N THR A 414 28.28 -18.08 37.44
CA THR A 414 29.57 -18.35 38.09
C THR A 414 29.76 -19.84 38.33
N ALA A 415 30.85 -20.40 37.82
CA ALA A 415 31.34 -21.72 38.21
C ALA A 415 32.28 -21.62 39.40
N TYR A 416 32.27 -22.66 40.23
CA TYR A 416 33.24 -22.84 41.31
C TYR A 416 34.23 -23.91 40.91
N LEU A 417 35.50 -23.53 40.77
CA LEU A 417 36.60 -24.47 40.59
C LEU A 417 37.45 -24.49 41.87
N PRO A 418 37.60 -25.63 42.56
CA PRO A 418 38.49 -25.72 43.71
C PRO A 418 39.94 -25.61 43.25
N VAL A 419 40.67 -24.64 43.80
CA VAL A 419 42.09 -24.40 43.50
C VAL A 419 42.91 -24.71 44.75
N PRO A 420 44.05 -25.42 44.64
CA PRO A 420 44.87 -25.71 45.80
C PRO A 420 45.44 -24.42 46.39
N GLN A 421 45.22 -24.17 47.68
CA GLN A 421 45.89 -23.13 48.43
C GLN A 421 46.69 -23.79 49.55
N GLY A 422 47.95 -24.12 49.28
CA GLY A 422 48.86 -24.73 50.25
C GLY A 422 48.69 -26.25 50.42
N SER A 423 49.35 -26.81 51.43
CA SER A 423 49.44 -28.26 51.66
C SER A 423 48.15 -28.80 52.28
N GLY A 424 47.20 -29.19 51.44
CA GLY A 424 46.01 -29.95 51.82
C GLY A 424 44.71 -29.15 51.93
N SER A 425 44.73 -27.83 51.71
CA SER A 425 43.52 -26.99 51.63
C SER A 425 43.19 -26.60 50.19
N MET A 426 41.92 -26.73 49.83
CA MET A 426 41.37 -26.19 48.58
C MET A 426 40.51 -24.98 48.92
N VAL A 427 40.60 -23.93 48.11
CA VAL A 427 39.68 -22.79 48.18
C VAL A 427 38.89 -22.73 46.89
N ALA A 428 37.60 -22.44 47.01
CA ALA A 428 36.75 -22.28 45.85
C ALA A 428 37.15 -20.99 45.11
N SER A 429 37.65 -21.11 43.88
CA SER A 429 37.80 -19.99 42.97
C SER A 429 36.52 -19.84 42.16
N GLN A 430 35.97 -18.63 42.15
CA GLN A 430 34.87 -18.28 41.27
C GLN A 430 35.43 -17.94 39.89
N ILE A 431 34.84 -18.52 38.85
CA ILE A 431 35.10 -18.15 37.46
C ILE A 431 33.75 -17.76 36.86
N THR A 432 33.64 -16.54 36.34
CA THR A 432 32.47 -16.11 35.58
C THR A 432 32.48 -16.82 34.24
N ILE A 433 31.46 -17.65 34.00
CA ILE A 433 31.29 -18.44 32.76
C ILE A 433 30.70 -17.54 31.66
N SER A 434 29.72 -16.72 32.05
CA SER A 434 29.06 -15.75 31.19
C SER A 434 28.58 -14.56 32.02
N SER A 435 28.50 -13.39 31.40
CA SER A 435 27.92 -12.20 31.99
C SER A 435 27.16 -11.45 30.91
N THR A 436 25.90 -11.14 31.15
CA THR A 436 25.08 -10.30 30.28
C THR A 436 24.70 -9.05 31.05
N GLY A 437 24.71 -7.91 30.36
CA GLY A 437 24.32 -6.62 30.90
C GLY A 437 23.35 -5.97 29.93
N GLN A 438 22.20 -5.52 30.43
CA GLN A 438 21.14 -4.92 29.63
C GLN A 438 20.78 -3.56 30.22
N ARG A 439 20.94 -2.48 29.44
CA ARG A 439 20.50 -1.16 29.88
C ARG A 439 18.99 -1.08 29.87
N LYS A 440 18.45 -0.47 30.92
CA LYS A 440 17.04 -0.16 31.09
C LYS A 440 16.91 1.33 31.33
N PHE A 441 16.00 1.96 30.60
CA PHE A 441 15.70 3.38 30.70
C PHE A 441 14.25 3.53 31.16
N GLU A 442 14.02 4.35 32.18
CA GLU A 442 12.68 4.86 32.47
C GLU A 442 12.64 6.31 31.98
N ILE A 443 11.93 6.56 30.89
CA ILE A 443 11.94 7.82 30.15
C ILE A 443 10.55 8.44 30.20
N ASN A 444 10.45 9.65 30.72
CA ASN A 444 9.26 10.46 30.55
C ASN A 444 9.26 11.08 29.14
N THR A 445 8.10 11.05 28.48
CA THR A 445 7.94 11.57 27.10
C THR A 445 8.12 13.09 26.99
N GLY A 446 7.99 13.81 28.11
CA GLY A 446 7.84 15.25 28.18
C GLY A 446 6.44 15.70 27.77
N PHE A 447 6.16 17.00 27.87
CA PHE A 447 4.87 17.53 27.45
C PHE A 447 4.62 17.32 25.95
N LYS A 448 3.58 16.54 25.66
CA LYS A 448 3.06 16.30 24.32
C LYS A 448 1.62 16.79 24.21
N THR A 449 1.24 17.18 23.00
CA THR A 449 -0.15 17.47 22.69
C THR A 449 -0.98 16.18 22.73
N ARG A 450 -2.30 16.32 22.88
CA ARG A 450 -3.22 15.18 22.86
C ARG A 450 -3.04 14.34 21.59
N ASP A 451 -2.96 14.97 20.43
CA ASP A 451 -2.94 14.25 19.16
C ASP A 451 -1.58 13.54 18.97
N GLU A 452 -0.49 14.09 19.51
CA GLU A 452 0.81 13.41 19.52
C GLU A 452 0.77 12.16 20.40
N LEU A 453 0.19 12.24 21.60
CA LEU A 453 0.04 11.06 22.47
C LEU A 453 -0.82 9.98 21.83
N TRP A 454 -1.91 10.35 21.15
CA TRP A 454 -2.71 9.38 20.40
C TRP A 454 -1.91 8.70 19.28
N ALA A 455 -1.05 9.44 18.58
CA ALA A 455 -0.14 8.87 17.61
C ALA A 455 0.97 8.00 18.24
N MET A 456 1.41 8.29 19.47
CA MET A 456 2.36 7.46 20.22
C MET A 456 1.86 6.05 20.48
N ARG A 457 0.55 5.79 20.34
CA ARG A 457 0.02 4.42 20.36
C ARG A 457 0.75 3.52 19.37
N ASP A 458 1.06 4.03 18.18
CA ASP A 458 1.75 3.27 17.13
C ASP A 458 3.17 2.93 17.54
N PHE A 459 3.86 3.87 18.20
CA PHE A 459 5.15 3.63 18.83
C PHE A 459 5.04 2.55 19.91
N LEU A 460 4.03 2.60 20.78
CA LEU A 460 3.79 1.61 21.85
C LEU A 460 3.35 0.22 21.34
N GLU A 461 2.76 0.13 20.16
CA GLU A 461 2.35 -1.15 19.55
C GLU A 461 3.41 -1.72 18.59
N SER A 462 4.38 -0.91 18.14
CA SER A 462 5.41 -1.33 17.20
C SER A 462 6.29 -2.44 17.77
N LYS A 463 6.59 -3.46 16.96
CA LYS A 463 7.53 -4.53 17.34
C LYS A 463 8.98 -4.19 17.04
N GLU A 464 9.20 -3.22 16.16
CA GLU A 464 10.50 -2.85 15.63
C GLU A 464 10.77 -1.40 15.98
N ARG A 465 11.68 -1.20 16.93
CA ARG A 465 12.02 0.11 17.46
C ARG A 465 13.52 0.21 17.65
N TRP A 466 14.03 1.40 17.42
CA TRP A 466 15.44 1.70 17.57
C TRP A 466 15.62 3.00 18.35
N LEU A 467 16.46 2.97 19.37
CA LEU A 467 16.95 4.16 20.04
C LEU A 467 18.21 4.64 19.31
N TRP A 468 18.26 5.92 18.94
CA TRP A 468 19.50 6.54 18.49
C TRP A 468 20.37 6.90 19.69
N ASP A 469 21.58 6.36 19.72
CA ASP A 469 22.58 6.60 20.76
C ASP A 469 23.86 7.13 20.08
N PRO A 470 24.13 8.44 20.17
CA PRO A 470 25.30 9.04 19.53
C PRO A 470 26.63 8.65 20.20
N ASP A 471 26.60 8.18 21.44
CA ASP A 471 27.80 7.94 22.26
C ASP A 471 28.31 6.50 22.19
N ARG A 472 27.45 5.54 21.82
CA ARG A 472 27.77 4.10 21.83
C ARG A 472 28.95 3.70 20.93
N THR A 473 29.21 4.44 19.86
CA THR A 473 30.29 4.08 18.95
C THR A 473 31.22 5.28 18.71
N PRO A 474 32.40 5.31 19.35
CA PRO A 474 33.39 6.36 19.09
C PRO A 474 33.73 6.41 17.60
N GLY A 475 33.31 7.48 16.92
CA GLY A 475 33.51 7.67 15.48
C GLY A 475 32.35 7.24 14.58
N ASN A 476 31.27 6.65 15.12
CA ASN A 476 30.04 6.35 14.39
C ASN A 476 28.84 6.95 15.14
N TRP A 477 28.53 8.21 14.81
CA TRP A 477 27.50 9.06 15.43
C TRP A 477 26.06 8.58 15.13
N TRP A 478 25.90 7.36 14.62
CA TRP A 478 24.71 6.85 13.95
C TRP A 478 24.25 5.50 14.49
N GLY A 479 24.75 5.09 15.66
CA GLY A 479 24.37 3.85 16.31
C GLY A 479 22.87 3.80 16.58
N LEU A 480 22.18 2.86 15.94
CA LEU A 480 20.81 2.49 16.28
C LEU A 480 20.84 1.26 17.16
N ILE A 481 20.12 1.33 18.27
CA ILE A 481 20.02 0.27 19.26
C ILE A 481 18.61 -0.29 19.20
N PRO A 482 18.42 -1.57 18.84
CA PRO A 482 17.09 -2.15 18.91
C PRO A 482 16.61 -2.15 20.37
N VAL A 483 15.37 -1.73 20.60
CA VAL A 483 14.80 -1.58 21.94
C VAL A 483 13.40 -2.18 22.04
N VAL A 484 13.04 -2.62 23.23
CA VAL A 484 11.70 -3.09 23.59
C VAL A 484 11.13 -2.14 24.63
N ILE A 485 9.88 -1.72 24.44
CA ILE A 485 9.10 -1.04 25.48
C ILE A 485 8.38 -2.12 26.27
N GLU A 486 8.56 -2.12 27.59
CA GLU A 486 7.87 -3.08 28.47
C GLU A 486 6.36 -2.89 28.39
N SER A 487 5.61 -3.98 28.24
CA SER A 487 4.15 -3.93 28.23
C SER A 487 3.61 -3.36 29.55
N GLY A 488 2.67 -2.42 29.46
CA GLY A 488 2.04 -1.80 30.62
C GLY A 488 0.72 -1.12 30.28
N GLU A 489 0.03 -0.67 31.33
CA GLU A 489 -1.14 0.20 31.18
C GLU A 489 -0.68 1.66 31.07
N TYR A 490 -1.01 2.30 29.96
CA TYR A 490 -0.65 3.69 29.70
C TYR A 490 -1.88 4.59 29.73
N VAL A 491 -1.82 5.66 30.51
CA VAL A 491 -2.86 6.69 30.51
C VAL A 491 -2.57 7.68 29.38
N MET A 492 -3.23 7.47 28.25
CA MET A 492 -3.06 8.30 27.04
C MET A 492 -3.86 9.62 27.09
N LYS A 493 -4.84 9.71 28.00
CA LYS A 493 -5.71 10.87 28.15
C LYS A 493 -6.17 11.07 29.58
N ASP A 494 -5.86 12.23 30.15
CA ASP A 494 -6.55 12.81 31.30
C ASP A 494 -7.32 14.07 30.84
N SER A 495 -8.65 14.05 30.93
CA SER A 495 -9.51 15.16 30.48
C SER A 495 -9.27 16.47 31.24
N MET A 496 -8.59 16.44 32.39
CA MET A 496 -8.31 17.62 33.20
C MET A 496 -7.02 18.35 32.79
N LYS A 497 -6.20 17.79 31.88
CA LYS A 497 -4.91 18.37 31.46
C LYS A 497 -4.81 18.52 29.95
N GLY A 498 -4.43 19.72 29.49
CA GLY A 498 -4.27 20.06 28.06
C GLY A 498 -2.98 19.51 27.42
N ASN A 499 -1.87 19.53 28.17
CA ASN A 499 -0.65 18.81 27.83
C ASN A 499 -0.46 17.67 28.81
N GLN A 500 0.06 16.56 28.30
CA GLN A 500 0.20 15.34 29.07
C GLN A 500 1.59 14.75 28.82
N GLU A 501 1.99 13.90 29.75
CA GLU A 501 3.24 13.18 29.76
C GLU A 501 2.94 11.73 30.16
N MET A 502 3.85 10.86 29.79
CA MET A 502 3.76 9.42 30.00
C MET A 502 5.16 8.89 30.27
N ASP A 503 5.27 7.98 31.22
CA ASP A 503 6.51 7.29 31.54
C ASP A 503 6.62 5.99 30.75
N LEU A 504 7.77 5.77 30.15
CA LEU A 504 8.08 4.62 29.32
C LEU A 504 9.22 3.84 29.94
N LYS A 505 9.07 2.52 30.01
CA LYS A 505 10.18 1.63 30.38
C LYS A 505 10.72 0.99 29.12
N VAL A 506 11.94 1.36 28.77
CA VAL A 506 12.63 0.94 27.54
C VAL A 506 13.81 0.07 27.93
N VAL A 507 14.00 -1.03 27.22
CA VAL A 507 15.05 -2.01 27.48
C VAL A 507 15.78 -2.30 26.16
N GLU A 508 17.11 -2.37 26.17
CA GLU A 508 17.88 -2.76 24.99
C GLU A 508 17.56 -4.20 24.58
N ALA A 509 17.24 -4.43 23.30
CA ALA A 509 17.06 -5.76 22.76
C ALA A 509 18.44 -6.37 22.44
N TYR A 510 19.07 -7.02 23.41
CA TYR A 510 20.19 -7.93 23.14
C TYR A 510 19.65 -9.34 22.94
N PHE A 511 20.11 -9.99 21.86
CA PHE A 511 19.95 -11.41 21.61
C PHE A 511 21.11 -12.20 22.21
#